data_AF-A0A6I6FDH0-F1
#
_entry.id   AF-A0A6I6FDH0-F1
#
_cell.length_a   1.000
_cell.length_b   1.000
_cell.length_c   1.000
_cell.angle_alpha   90.00
_cell.angle_beta   90.00
_cell.angle_gamma   90.00
#
_symmetry.space_group_name_H-M   'P 1'
#
loop_
_entity.id
_entity.type
_entity.pdbx_description
1 polymer ?
#
loop_
_entity_poly.entity_id
_entity_poly.type
_entity_poly.pdbx_seq_one_letter_code
_entity_poly.pdbx_strand_id
1 'polypeptide(L)' 'MAASKNLKNTISTLEGVLADFKISYMESQDSADKQMFQGLLKDAEEILIKVKDRLNYIEEKKLRYRRD' A
#
# COMPACT_ATOMS: atom_id res chain seq x y z
N MET A 1 16.52 12.10 1.06
CA MET A 1 15.24 12.83 0.90
C MET A 1 14.18 12.21 1.81
N ALA A 2 13.67 12.98 2.77
CA ALA A 2 12.65 12.54 3.72
C ALA A 2 11.39 12.00 3.04
N ALA A 3 10.93 12.62 1.94
CA ALA A 3 9.71 12.21 1.23
C ALA A 3 9.74 10.75 0.73
N SER A 4 10.85 10.28 0.16
CA SER A 4 10.98 8.90 -0.32
C SER A 4 11.09 7.89 0.83
N LYS A 5 11.73 8.27 1.95
CA LYS A 5 11.75 7.45 3.17
C LYS A 5 10.35 7.34 3.78
N ASN A 6 9.61 8.46 3.85
CA ASN A 6 8.25 8.47 4.37
C ASN A 6 7.32 7.62 3.51
N LEU A 7 7.40 7.71 2.17
CA LEU A 7 6.60 6.87 1.28
C LEU A 7 6.92 5.37 1.43
N LYS A 8 8.21 5.02 1.60
CA LYS A 8 8.61 3.63 1.86
C LYS A 8 8.02 3.12 3.18
N ASN A 9 8.06 3.93 4.24
CA ASN A 9 7.44 3.59 5.52
C ASN A 9 5.91 3.42 5.37
N THR A 10 5.25 4.34 4.66
CA THR A 10 3.80 4.24 4.39
C THR A 10 3.46 2.97 3.61
N ILE A 11 4.25 2.59 2.61
CA ILE A 11 4.10 1.33 1.87
C ILE A 11 4.18 0.14 2.83
N SER A 12 5.20 0.07 3.67
CA SER A 12 5.35 -1.03 4.63
C SER A 12 4.19 -1.11 5.62
N THR A 13 3.68 0.03 6.10
CA THR A 13 2.49 0.06 6.96
C THR A 13 1.25 -0.46 6.23
N LEU A 14 1.03 -0.04 4.98
CA LEU A 14 -0.12 -0.50 4.18
C LEU A 14 -0.02 -1.99 3.86
N GLU A 15 1.18 -2.52 3.60
CA GLU A 15 1.41 -3.94 3.39
C GLU A 15 1.10 -4.76 4.64
N GLY A 16 1.41 -4.24 5.84
CA GLY A 16 1.02 -4.85 7.12
C GLY A 16 -0.50 -4.87 7.32
N VAL A 17 -1.17 -3.73 7.11
CA VAL A 17 -2.64 -3.62 7.22
C VAL A 17 -3.34 -4.57 6.23
N LEU A 18 -2.83 -4.69 5.01
CA LEU A 18 -3.35 -5.64 4.03
C LEU A 18 -3.20 -7.10 4.49
N ALA A 19 -2.08 -7.44 5.11
CA ALA A 19 -1.89 -8.78 5.66
C ALA A 19 -2.89 -9.06 6.79
N ASP A 20 -3.08 -8.11 7.69
CA ASP A 20 -4.04 -8.22 8.80
C ASP A 20 -5.47 -8.40 8.28
N PHE A 21 -5.89 -7.60 7.28
CA PHE A 21 -7.22 -7.75 6.66
C PHE A 21 -7.38 -9.09 5.93
N LYS A 22 -6.33 -9.61 5.28
CA LYS A 22 -6.38 -10.94 4.64
C LYS A 22 -6.58 -12.03 5.69
N ILE A 23 -5.89 -11.94 6.81
CA ILE A 23 -6.06 -12.88 7.93
C ILE A 23 -7.48 -12.79 8.47
N SER A 24 -7.98 -11.58 8.80
CA SER A 24 -9.35 -11.41 9.31
C SER A 24 -10.43 -11.90 8.34
N TYR A 25 -10.25 -11.68 7.03
CA TYR A 25 -11.13 -12.22 6.01
C TYR A 25 -11.14 -13.76 5.99
N MET A 26 -9.97 -14.39 6.12
CA MET A 26 -9.81 -15.84 6.12
C MET A 26 -10.37 -16.49 7.38
N GLU A 27 -10.20 -15.85 8.53
CA GLU A 27 -10.65 -16.33 9.84
C GLU A 27 -12.14 -16.08 10.08
N SER A 28 -12.72 -15.07 9.42
CA SER A 28 -14.14 -14.77 9.57
C SER A 28 -15.01 -15.90 9.03
N GLN A 29 -16.05 -16.25 9.79
CA GLN A 29 -17.10 -17.17 9.36
C GLN A 29 -18.38 -16.43 8.94
N ASP A 30 -18.50 -15.15 9.28
CA ASP A 30 -19.66 -14.32 8.96
C ASP A 30 -19.52 -13.73 7.54
N SER A 31 -20.58 -13.91 6.74
CA SER A 31 -20.60 -13.44 5.35
C SER A 31 -20.54 -11.91 5.21
N ALA A 32 -21.08 -11.15 6.17
CA ALA A 32 -21.05 -9.70 6.18
C ALA A 32 -19.64 -9.19 6.51
N ASP A 33 -18.97 -9.79 7.49
CA ASP A 33 -17.58 -9.47 7.82
C ASP A 33 -16.65 -9.79 6.65
N LYS A 34 -16.86 -10.91 5.96
CA LYS A 34 -16.11 -11.24 4.73
C LYS A 34 -16.27 -10.17 3.66
N GLN A 35 -17.49 -9.72 3.40
CA GLN A 35 -17.72 -8.65 2.41
C GLN A 35 -17.06 -7.33 2.85
N MET A 36 -17.13 -7.00 4.13
CA MET A 36 -16.47 -5.82 4.69
C MET A 36 -14.95 -5.88 4.49
N PHE A 37 -14.29 -6.96 4.95
CA PHE A 37 -12.84 -7.11 4.79
C PHE A 37 -12.43 -7.19 3.32
N GLN A 38 -13.23 -7.82 2.46
CA GLN A 38 -12.97 -7.82 1.02
C GLN A 38 -13.01 -6.41 0.42
N GLY A 39 -13.94 -5.55 0.86
CA GLY A 39 -13.97 -4.14 0.49
C GLY A 39 -12.72 -3.39 0.97
N LEU A 40 -12.38 -3.53 2.25
CA LEU A 40 -11.21 -2.90 2.85
C LEU A 40 -9.89 -3.34 2.18
N LEU A 41 -9.80 -4.61 1.79
CA LEU A 41 -8.66 -5.14 1.04
C LEU A 41 -8.50 -4.44 -0.30
N LYS A 42 -9.58 -4.29 -1.05
CA LYS A 42 -9.55 -3.61 -2.34
C LYS A 42 -9.11 -2.14 -2.19
N ASP A 43 -9.70 -1.43 -1.23
CA ASP A 43 -9.38 -0.02 -1.00
C ASP A 43 -7.90 0.16 -0.60
N ALA A 44 -7.40 -0.71 0.29
CA ALA A 44 -6.01 -0.68 0.71
C ALA A 44 -5.03 -1.05 -0.42
N GLU A 45 -5.38 -1.99 -1.30
CA GLU A 45 -4.57 -2.33 -2.50
C GLU A 45 -4.51 -1.15 -3.47
N GLU A 46 -5.62 -0.45 -3.73
CA GLU A 46 -5.66 0.74 -4.58
C GLU A 46 -4.80 1.89 -4.03
N ILE A 47 -4.83 2.11 -2.71
CA ILE A 47 -3.97 3.11 -2.05
C ILE A 47 -2.51 2.71 -2.17
N LEU A 48 -2.18 1.44 -1.90
CA LEU A 48 -0.81 0.93 -1.99
C LEU A 48 -0.21 1.14 -3.39
N ILE A 49 -0.99 0.88 -4.45
CA ILE A 49 -0.57 1.11 -5.83
C ILE A 49 -0.24 2.58 -6.05
N LYS A 50 -1.13 3.51 -5.67
CA LYS A 50 -0.91 4.96 -5.84
C LYS A 50 0.34 5.46 -5.11
N VAL A 51 0.61 4.94 -3.91
CA VAL A 51 1.81 5.31 -3.14
C VAL A 51 3.09 4.74 -3.79
N LYS A 52 3.04 3.50 -4.31
CA LYS A 52 4.14 2.88 -5.06
C LYS A 52 4.45 3.65 -6.34
N ASP A 53 3.43 4.02 -7.12
CA ASP A 53 3.60 4.83 -8.34
C ASP A 53 4.24 6.18 -8.03
N ARG A 54 3.82 6.83 -6.93
CA ARG A 54 4.42 8.09 -6.51
C ARG A 54 5.89 7.93 -6.12
N LEU A 55 6.24 6.85 -5.43
CA LEU A 55 7.62 6.55 -5.07
C LEU A 55 8.47 6.33 -6.34
N ASN A 56 7.99 5.51 -7.28
CA ASN A 56 8.66 5.24 -8.54
C ASN A 56 8.93 6.54 -9.32
N TYR A 57 7.92 7.39 -9.46
CA TYR A 57 8.07 8.70 -10.11
C TYR A 57 9.16 9.57 -9.46
N ILE A 58 9.22 9.62 -8.13
CA ILE A 58 10.24 10.37 -7.39
C ILE A 58 11.63 9.77 -7.62
N GLU A 59 11.74 8.44 -7.60
CA GLU A 59 13.01 7.73 -7.81
C GLU A 59 13.53 7.90 -9.25
N GLU A 60 12.66 7.82 -10.26
CA GLU A 60 13.01 8.10 -11.64
C GLU A 60 13.43 9.56 -11.87
N LYS A 61 12.70 10.53 -11.28
CA LYS A 61 13.10 11.94 -11.34
C LYS A 61 14.50 12.15 -10.77
N LYS A 62 14.82 11.52 -9.63
CA LYS A 62 16.16 11.59 -9.04
C LYS A 62 17.25 10.96 -9.91
N LEU A 63 16.92 9.95 -10.70
CA LEU A 63 17.86 9.36 -11.64
C LEU A 63 18.16 10.32 -12.79
N ARG A 64 17.12 11.01 -13.32
CA ARG A 64 17.28 12.04 -14.35
C ARG A 64 18.14 13.22 -13.86
N TYR A 65 17.80 13.83 -12.73
CA TYR A 65 18.57 14.95 -12.15
C TYR A 65 20.01 14.64 -11.75
N ARG A 66 20.41 13.36 -11.65
CA ARG A 66 21.79 12.97 -11.33
C ARG A 66 22.65 12.68 -12.57
N ARG A 67 22.05 12.67 -13.77
CA ARG A 67 22.75 12.46 -15.04
C ARG A 67 23.07 13.77 -15.77
N ASP A 68 22.41 14.86 -15.37
CA ASP A 68 22.67 16.24 -15.83
C ASP A 68 23.66 16.94 -14.89
#